data_AF-A0A0K8VYU8-F1
#
_entry.id   AF-A0A0K8VYU8-F1
#
_cell.length_a   1.000
_cell.length_b   1.000
_cell.length_c   1.000
_cell.angle_alpha   90.00
_cell.angle_beta   90.00
_cell.angle_gamma   90.00
#
_symmetry.space_group_name_H-M   'P 1'
#
loop_
_entity.id
_entity.type
_entity.pdbx_description
1 polymer ?
#
loop_
_entity_poly.entity_id
_entity_poly.type
_entity_poly.pdbx_seq_one_letter_code
_entity_poly.pdbx_strand_id
1 'polypeptide(L)'
;MVMNVTELKTALDRVVFKDLDHKNLDLDVDFFKKTPSTTENVCVYIWDNVRQHLKRPELLYEVKIYETDKNSVSYRGPYNHNGYYQSMQMKRSAKTSCTNISSDSD
;
A
#
# COMPACT_ATOMS: atom_id res chain seq x y z
N MET A 1 19.68 -15.18 -1.33
CA MET A 1 18.95 -13.94 -1.01
C MET A 1 17.61 -13.97 -1.72
N VAL A 2 16.50 -13.66 -1.06
CA VAL A 2 15.14 -13.70 -1.68
C VAL A 2 14.97 -12.58 -2.70
N MET A 3 15.47 -11.37 -2.40
CA MET A 3 15.58 -10.25 -3.33
C MET A 3 16.80 -9.38 -3.00
N ASN A 4 17.20 -8.49 -3.92
CA ASN A 4 18.23 -7.49 -3.64
C ASN A 4 17.68 -6.32 -2.80
N VAL A 5 18.28 -6.09 -1.63
CA VAL A 5 17.87 -5.02 -0.70
C VAL A 5 18.07 -3.64 -1.32
N THR A 6 19.09 -3.45 -2.16
CA THR A 6 19.32 -2.18 -2.86
C THR A 6 18.21 -1.87 -3.87
N GLU A 7 17.69 -2.89 -4.55
CA GLU A 7 16.55 -2.74 -5.46
C GLU A 7 15.28 -2.42 -4.69
N LEU A 8 15.04 -3.10 -3.57
CA LEU A 8 13.90 -2.81 -2.69
C LEU A 8 13.95 -1.37 -2.16
N LYS A 9 15.11 -0.93 -1.68
CA LYS A 9 15.31 0.43 -1.20
C LYS A 9 14.99 1.45 -2.30
N THR A 10 15.46 1.21 -3.52
CA THR A 10 15.21 2.13 -4.65
C THR A 10 13.71 2.21 -5.00
N ALA A 11 12.99 1.09 -4.91
CA ALA A 11 11.55 1.07 -5.12
C ALA A 11 10.81 1.85 -4.02
N LEU A 12 11.21 1.70 -2.75
CA LEU A 12 10.63 2.44 -1.63
C LEU A 12 10.97 3.94 -1.67
N ASP A 13 12.20 4.31 -2.02
CA ASP A 13 12.65 5.71 -2.16
C ASP A 13 11.79 6.50 -3.14
N ARG A 14 11.38 5.87 -4.23
CA ARG A 14 10.53 6.52 -5.25
C ARG A 14 9.09 6.71 -4.80
N VAL A 15 8.56 5.78 -4.02
CA VAL A 15 7.14 5.75 -3.63
C VAL A 15 6.89 6.49 -2.33
N VAL A 16 7.69 6.21 -1.31
CA VAL A 16 7.45 6.71 0.05
C VAL A 16 8.14 8.04 0.24
N PHE A 17 9.45 8.09 -0.03
CA PHE A 17 10.26 9.26 0.31
C PHE A 17 10.05 10.45 -0.63
N LYS A 18 9.66 10.21 -1.89
CA LYS A 18 9.42 11.29 -2.85
C LYS A 18 8.01 11.86 -2.75
N ASP A 19 7.01 11.00 -2.53
CA ASP A 19 5.61 11.38 -2.67
C ASP A 19 4.90 11.62 -1.34
N LEU A 20 5.38 11.04 -0.22
CA LEU A 20 4.72 11.12 1.09
C LEU A 20 5.53 11.86 2.15
N ASP A 21 6.87 11.91 2.03
CA ASP A 21 7.70 12.53 3.05
C ASP A 21 7.53 14.06 3.12
N HIS A 22 7.41 14.60 4.33
CA HIS A 22 7.22 16.03 4.63
C HIS A 22 6.08 16.72 3.84
N LYS A 23 5.03 15.98 3.46
CA LYS A 23 3.90 16.47 2.67
C LYS A 23 2.58 16.38 3.42
N ASN A 24 1.63 17.21 3.01
CA ASN A 24 0.24 17.07 3.45
C ASN A 24 -0.48 16.09 2.52
N LEU A 25 -0.87 14.94 3.05
CA LEU A 25 -1.48 13.86 2.27
C LEU A 25 -2.73 14.33 1.51
N ASP A 26 -3.62 15.08 2.15
CA ASP A 26 -4.90 15.47 1.55
C ASP A 26 -4.77 16.55 0.46
N LEU A 27 -3.70 17.37 0.51
CA LEU A 27 -3.48 18.48 -0.42
C LEU A 27 -2.51 18.12 -1.56
N ASP A 28 -1.41 17.48 -1.21
CA ASP A 28 -0.25 17.28 -2.10
C ASP A 28 -0.32 15.96 -2.87
N VAL A 29 -1.14 15.01 -2.41
CA VAL A 29 -1.23 13.68 -3.01
C VAL A 29 -2.63 13.49 -3.60
N ASP A 30 -2.69 13.40 -4.93
CA ASP A 30 -3.95 13.35 -5.68
C ASP A 30 -4.86 12.17 -5.28
N PHE A 31 -4.30 11.09 -4.75
CA PHE A 31 -5.05 9.94 -4.25
C PHE A 31 -5.94 10.28 -3.06
N PHE A 32 -5.46 11.11 -2.13
CA PHE A 32 -6.19 11.44 -0.90
C PHE A 32 -7.16 12.62 -1.06
N LYS A 33 -7.09 13.37 -2.17
CA LYS A 33 -8.11 14.40 -2.49
C LYS A 33 -9.54 13.83 -2.56
N LYS A 34 -9.68 12.55 -2.88
CA LYS A 34 -10.98 11.84 -3.00
C LYS A 34 -11.16 10.73 -1.97
N THR A 35 -10.14 10.44 -1.17
CA THR A 35 -10.09 9.29 -0.27
C THR A 35 -9.52 9.75 1.07
N PRO A 36 -10.16 9.47 2.21
CA PRO A 36 -9.65 9.95 3.48
C PRO A 36 -8.24 9.39 3.76
N SER A 37 -7.36 10.23 4.28
CA SER A 37 -5.95 9.95 4.60
C SER A 37 -5.75 9.06 5.84
N THR A 38 -6.62 8.06 6.04
CA THR A 38 -6.47 7.09 7.14
C THR A 38 -5.28 6.16 6.90
N THR A 39 -4.67 5.68 7.98
CA THR A 39 -3.51 4.77 7.93
C THR A 39 -3.78 3.51 7.10
N GLU A 40 -5.03 3.04 7.08
CA GLU A 40 -5.46 1.96 6.21
C GLU A 40 -5.32 2.29 4.73
N ASN A 41 -5.82 3.45 4.30
CA ASN A 41 -5.75 3.89 2.92
C ASN A 41 -4.32 4.22 2.50
N VAL A 42 -3.50 4.75 3.42
CA VAL A 42 -2.06 4.93 3.19
C VAL A 42 -1.38 3.58 2.96
N CYS A 43 -1.71 2.55 3.74
CA CYS A 43 -1.16 1.21 3.57
C CYS A 43 -1.48 0.62 2.19
N VAL A 44 -2.72 0.76 1.73
CA VAL A 44 -3.16 0.33 0.39
C VAL A 44 -2.45 1.14 -0.71
N TYR A 45 -2.33 2.46 -0.54
CA TYR A 45 -1.62 3.32 -1.48
C TYR A 45 -0.16 2.92 -1.64
N ILE A 46 0.56 2.70 -0.53
CA ILE A 46 1.96 2.26 -0.56
C ILE A 46 2.07 0.90 -1.22
N TRP A 47 1.20 -0.05 -0.88
CA TRP A 47 1.18 -1.38 -1.50
C TRP A 47 1.05 -1.30 -3.03
N ASP A 48 0.07 -0.56 -3.53
CA ASP A 48 -0.20 -0.47 -4.96
C ASP A 48 0.95 0.18 -5.74
N ASN A 49 1.57 1.22 -5.17
CA ASN A 49 2.71 1.91 -5.81
C ASN A 49 4.00 1.10 -5.74
N VAL A 50 4.34 0.50 -4.59
CA VAL A 50 5.54 -0.34 -4.45
C VAL A 50 5.48 -1.52 -5.42
N ARG A 51 4.30 -2.14 -5.58
CA ARG A 51 4.10 -3.25 -6.50
C ARG A 51 4.36 -2.88 -7.97
N GLN A 52 4.12 -1.64 -8.37
CA GLN A 52 4.41 -1.16 -9.74
C GLN A 52 5.92 -0.97 -9.99
N HIS A 53 6.69 -0.68 -8.95
CA HIS A 53 8.13 -0.42 -9.06
C HIS A 53 9.00 -1.65 -8.78
N LEU A 54 8.43 -2.71 -8.23
CA LEU A 54 9.12 -3.99 -8.04
C LEU A 54 9.19 -4.78 -9.36
N LYS A 55 10.38 -5.29 -9.68
CA LYS A 55 10.58 -6.22 -10.81
C LYS A 55 9.79 -7.53 -10.64
N ARG A 56 9.60 -7.93 -9.38
CA ARG A 56 8.95 -9.18 -8.97
C ARG A 56 7.85 -8.86 -7.94
N PRO A 57 6.69 -8.38 -8.40
CA PRO A 57 5.59 -7.95 -7.54
C PRO A 57 4.99 -9.09 -6.70
N GLU A 58 5.22 -10.34 -7.08
CA GLU A 58 4.77 -11.53 -6.35
C GLU A 58 5.51 -11.75 -5.02
N LEU A 59 6.65 -11.09 -4.83
CA LEU A 59 7.43 -11.19 -3.58
C LEU A 59 6.94 -10.25 -2.48
N LEU A 60 6.09 -9.26 -2.80
CA LEU A 60 5.51 -8.36 -1.81
C LEU A 60 4.46 -9.13 -1.01
N TYR A 61 4.74 -9.33 0.28
CA TYR A 61 3.90 -10.14 1.16
C TYR A 61 3.02 -9.28 2.09
N GLU A 62 3.62 -8.28 2.73
CA GLU A 62 2.95 -7.40 3.68
C GLU A 62 3.55 -5.99 3.63
N VAL A 63 2.70 -4.99 3.75
CA VAL A 63 3.07 -3.62 4.11
C VAL A 63 2.50 -3.36 5.50
N LYS A 64 3.34 -2.90 6.44
CA LYS A 64 2.91 -2.52 7.78
C LYS A 64 3.33 -1.07 8.06
N ILE A 65 2.37 -0.25 8.47
CA ILE A 65 2.56 1.16 8.83
C ILE A 65 2.31 1.31 10.32
N TYR A 66 3.19 2.05 10.97
CA TYR A 66 3.02 2.52 12.35
C TYR A 66 2.74 4.02 12.27
N GLU A 67 1.51 4.41 12.60
CA GLU A 67 1.14 5.83 12.67
C GLU A 67 1.62 6.44 13.98
N THR A 68 1.44 5.68 15.07
CA THR A 68 1.97 5.96 16.41
C THR A 68 2.44 4.66 17.03
N ASP A 69 3.05 4.71 18.21
CA ASP A 69 3.50 3.51 18.92
C ASP A 69 2.37 2.51 19.22
N LYS A 70 1.13 2.99 19.30
CA LYS A 70 -0.07 2.18 19.61
C LYS A 70 -0.94 1.86 18.40
N ASN A 71 -0.81 2.61 17.31
CA ASN A 71 -1.62 2.42 16.12
C ASN A 71 -0.76 1.84 15.00
N SER A 72 -1.03 0.59 14.65
CA SER A 72 -0.37 -0.05 13.51
C SER A 72 -1.37 -0.73 12.59
N VAL A 73 -1.13 -0.60 11.29
CA VAL A 73 -1.97 -1.22 10.26
C VAL A 73 -1.10 -2.08 9.36
N SER A 74 -1.52 -3.32 9.12
CA SER A 74 -0.90 -4.22 8.15
C SER A 74 -1.86 -4.57 7.00
N TYR A 75 -1.32 -4.59 5.79
CA TYR A 75 -2.03 -4.95 4.56
C TYR A 75 -1.24 -5.98 3.75
N ARG A 76 -1.93 -7.05 3.31
CA ARG A 76 -1.32 -8.20 2.60
C ARG A 76 -1.83 -8.37 1.16
N GLY A 77 -2.30 -7.30 0.54
CA GLY A 77 -2.97 -7.36 -0.77
C GLY A 77 -4.39 -7.93 -0.64
N PRO A 78 -5.23 -7.97 -1.69
CA PRO A 78 -6.61 -8.41 -1.54
C PRO A 78 -6.72 -9.96 -1.45
N TYR A 79 -7.84 -10.52 -0.98
CA TYR A 79 -8.00 -11.99 -0.90
C TYR A 79 -8.06 -12.59 -2.30
N ASN A 80 -7.30 -13.66 -2.54
CA ASN A 80 -7.38 -14.47 -3.75
C ASN A 80 -8.64 -15.37 -3.68
N HIS A 81 -9.80 -14.82 -4.04
CA HIS A 81 -11.01 -15.63 -4.17
C HIS A 81 -10.94 -16.41 -5.49
N ASN A 82 -10.57 -17.70 -5.41
CA ASN A 82 -10.62 -18.67 -6.52
C ASN A 82 -10.07 -18.19 -7.89
N GLY A 83 -8.89 -17.56 -7.94
CA GLY A 83 -8.16 -17.38 -9.20
C GLY A 83 -8.65 -16.29 -10.16
N TYR A 84 -9.59 -15.41 -9.76
CA TYR A 84 -10.14 -14.36 -10.64
C TYR A 84 -9.44 -12.99 -10.51
N TYR A 85 -8.11 -12.94 -10.38
CA TYR A 85 -7.38 -11.67 -10.20
C TYR A 85 -7.15 -10.85 -11.47
N GLN A 86 -7.37 -11.42 -12.65
CA GLN A 86 -6.96 -10.76 -13.90
C GLN A 86 -7.94 -9.68 -14.39
N SER A 87 -9.22 -9.69 -13.97
CA SER A 87 -10.25 -8.84 -14.59
C SER A 87 -10.61 -7.56 -13.82
N MET A 88 -10.15 -7.40 -12.57
CA MET A 88 -10.61 -6.31 -11.69
C MET A 88 -9.75 -5.04 -11.72
N GLN A 89 -8.62 -5.04 -12.45
CA GLN A 89 -7.74 -3.86 -12.56
C GLN A 89 -8.41 -2.65 -13.24
N MET A 90 -9.54 -2.83 -13.94
CA MET A 90 -10.23 -1.75 -14.67
C MET A 90 -11.33 -1.03 -13.87
N LYS A 91 -11.78 -1.57 -12.72
CA LYS A 91 -12.86 -0.97 -11.91
C LYS A 91 -12.67 -1.26 -10.42
N ARG A 92 -11.66 -0.64 -9.78
CA ARG A 92 -11.67 -0.55 -8.32
C ARG A 92 -12.72 0.47 -7.89
N SER A 93 -13.96 0.01 -7.78
CA SER A 93 -15.00 0.70 -7.02
C SER A 93 -14.59 0.74 -5.56
N ALA A 94 -14.90 1.83 -4.85
CA ALA A 94 -14.51 2.14 -3.47
C ALA A 94 -14.96 1.11 -2.39
N LYS A 95 -15.51 -0.05 -2.78
CA LYS A 95 -16.07 -1.08 -1.89
C LYS A 95 -15.22 -2.34 -1.71
N THR A 96 -14.03 -2.45 -2.33
CA THR A 96 -13.24 -3.70 -2.32
C THR A 96 -11.90 -3.62 -1.55
N SER A 97 -11.55 -2.47 -0.96
CA SER A 97 -10.22 -2.21 -0.41
C SER A 97 -9.93 -2.85 0.96
N CYS A 98 -10.94 -3.17 1.76
CA CYS A 98 -10.80 -3.61 3.16
C CYS A 98 -10.60 -5.12 3.35
N THR A 99 -10.24 -5.87 2.31
CA THR A 99 -10.28 -7.33 2.38
C THR A 99 -9.12 -7.98 3.15
N ASN A 100 -7.97 -7.34 3.38
CA ASN A 100 -6.88 -7.93 4.20
C ASN A 100 -6.16 -6.88 5.03
N ILE A 101 -6.94 -6.04 5.69
CA ILE A 101 -6.42 -4.96 6.51
C ILE A 101 -6.68 -5.31 7.97
N SER A 102 -5.61 -5.40 8.74
CA SER A 102 -5.70 -5.55 10.20
C SER A 102 -5.10 -4.31 10.83
N SER A 103 -5.92 -3.60 11.60
CA SER A 103 -5.50 -2.49 12.45
C SER A 103 -5.45 -3.02 13.87
N ASP A 104 -4.29 -2.94 14.49
CA ASP A 104 -4.07 -3.31 15.89
C ASP A 104 -3.96 -1.99 16.66
N SER A 105 -5.05 -1.65 17.36
CA SER A 105 -5.16 -0.50 18.26
C SER A 105 -5.47 -1.07 19.64
N ASP A 106 -4.50 -1.01 20.55
CA ASP A 106 -4.67 -1.38 21.96
C ASP A 106 -5.58 -0.41 22.72
#